data_AF-A0A2M9EGH7-F1
#
_entry.id   AF-A0A2M9EGH7-F1
#
_cell.length_a   1.000
_cell.length_b   1.000
_cell.length_c   1.000
_cell.angle_alpha   90.00
_cell.angle_beta   90.00
_cell.angle_gamma   90.00
#
_symmetry.space_group_name_H-M   'P 1'
#
loop_
_entity.id
_entity.type
_entity.pdbx_description
1 polymer ?
#
loop_
_entity_poly.entity_id
_entity_poly.type
_entity_poly.pdbx_seq_one_letter_code
_entity_poly.pdbx_strand_id
1 'polypeptide(L)'
;MTDAIQRKAAEAIATQAERTAARGKADLPLPQGEGWVMSSSMMPRPIHTGRLREAEQLYAQALAVYPQGFWMYQRALLLMELGDFDAAIGSFEACAAQGDYLSLAELQPVLWQCRLLQQGQGPKSEDDTLDWLKQQMMQRMAQFNPGLSSEMEQAFAMAARLGAADGDGTCCDEQDNAARRAPLSEAQSRRICECAEDFAWALVDGDYARAYAMLMPELQDETTVNDLQKDYEAMVSYTETPINRVHALPPHNDLPDMPATMLAWVMVSIDSDDIAEAITLDICQLDADTLRIGALEWGRP
;
A
#
# COMPACT_ATOMS: atom_id res chain seq x y z
N MET A 1 -23.77 -9.69 21.29
CA MET A 1 -23.36 -10.35 20.03
C MET A 1 -22.84 -11.73 20.36
N THR A 2 -23.04 -12.70 19.48
CA THR A 2 -22.39 -14.01 19.61
C THR A 2 -20.94 -13.91 19.16
N ASP A 3 -20.08 -14.78 19.69
CA ASP A 3 -18.65 -14.87 19.36
C ASP A 3 -18.42 -14.98 17.84
N ALA A 4 -19.24 -15.79 17.16
CA ALA A 4 -19.21 -15.93 15.70
C ALA A 4 -19.49 -14.63 14.93
N ILE A 5 -20.37 -13.76 15.44
CA ILE A 5 -20.67 -12.47 14.81
C ILE A 5 -19.50 -11.50 15.01
N GLN A 6 -18.90 -11.48 16.20
CA GLN A 6 -17.72 -10.64 16.47
C GLN A 6 -16.54 -11.06 15.60
N ARG A 7 -16.28 -12.36 15.49
CA ARG A 7 -15.23 -12.90 14.63
C ARG A 7 -15.43 -12.52 13.17
N LYS A 8 -16.63 -12.73 12.61
CA LYS A 8 -16.91 -12.39 11.21
C LYS A 8 -16.76 -10.89 10.94
N ALA A 9 -17.19 -10.04 11.88
CA ALA A 9 -17.01 -8.59 11.76
C ALA A 9 -15.53 -8.21 11.78
N ALA A 10 -14.73 -8.79 12.69
CA ALA A 10 -13.30 -8.54 12.77
C ALA A 10 -12.54 -9.06 11.54
N GLU A 11 -12.94 -10.21 10.98
CA GLU A 11 -12.40 -10.75 9.73
C GLU A 11 -12.60 -9.78 8.56
N ALA A 12 -13.79 -9.17 8.43
CA ALA A 12 -14.04 -8.17 7.38
C ALA A 12 -13.13 -6.94 7.53
N ILE A 13 -12.97 -6.42 8.75
CA ILE A 13 -12.09 -5.28 9.03
C ILE A 13 -10.62 -5.65 8.74
N ALA A 14 -10.19 -6.85 9.11
CA ALA A 14 -8.82 -7.33 8.85
C ALA A 14 -8.55 -7.51 7.35
N THR A 15 -9.52 -8.01 6.57
CA THR A 15 -9.42 -8.08 5.10
C THR A 15 -9.28 -6.69 4.48
N GLN A 16 -10.03 -5.69 4.98
CA GLN A 16 -9.86 -4.31 4.55
C GLN A 16 -8.46 -3.78 4.91
N ALA A 17 -7.93 -4.11 6.10
CA ALA A 17 -6.58 -3.76 6.50
C ALA A 17 -5.53 -4.36 5.53
N GLU A 18 -5.69 -5.62 5.14
CA GLU A 18 -4.80 -6.30 4.19
C GLU A 18 -4.79 -5.64 2.82
N ARG A 19 -5.95 -5.32 2.25
CA ARG A 19 -6.06 -4.60 0.97
C ARG A 19 -5.46 -3.20 1.06
N THR A 20 -5.70 -2.50 2.17
CA THR A 20 -5.15 -1.17 2.41
C THR A 20 -3.63 -1.21 2.51
N ALA A 21 -3.08 -2.19 3.22
CA ALA A 21 -1.65 -2.42 3.30
C ALA A 21 -1.03 -2.79 1.95
N ALA A 22 -1.71 -3.62 1.15
CA ALA A 22 -1.25 -4.01 -0.18
C ALA A 22 -1.16 -2.79 -1.12
N ARG A 23 -2.16 -1.90 -1.11
CA ARG A 23 -2.14 -0.63 -1.86
C ARG A 23 -1.02 0.32 -1.44
N GLY A 24 -0.60 0.23 -0.18
CA GLY A 24 0.52 0.99 0.35
C GLY A 24 1.89 0.36 0.11
N LYS A 25 2.00 -0.76 -0.61
CA LYS A 25 3.25 -1.46 -0.88
C LYS A 25 3.43 -1.59 -2.39
N ALA A 26 4.59 -1.19 -2.90
CA ALA A 26 4.90 -1.32 -4.31
C ALA A 26 6.18 -2.14 -4.50
N ASP A 27 6.18 -3.02 -5.51
CA ASP A 27 7.39 -3.71 -5.97
C ASP A 27 8.13 -2.81 -6.97
N LEU A 28 8.56 -1.65 -6.47
CA LEU A 28 9.25 -0.63 -7.23
C LEU A 28 10.63 -0.38 -6.61
N PRO A 29 11.63 0.03 -7.41
CA PRO A 29 12.96 0.29 -6.88
C PRO A 29 13.02 1.57 -6.03
N LEU A 30 12.16 2.56 -6.30
CA LEU A 30 12.17 3.86 -5.62
C LEU A 30 10.74 4.36 -5.30
N PRO A 31 10.58 5.18 -4.24
CA PRO A 31 9.29 5.79 -3.89
C PRO A 31 8.76 6.71 -4.99
N GLN A 32 7.50 6.54 -5.36
CA GLN A 32 6.87 7.29 -6.45
C GLN A 32 5.96 8.40 -5.92
N GLY A 33 6.55 9.51 -5.48
CA GLY A 33 5.81 10.75 -5.19
C GLY A 33 5.41 10.94 -3.73
N GLU A 34 4.43 11.80 -3.51
CA GLU A 34 4.05 12.24 -2.17
C GLU A 34 3.49 11.06 -1.33
N GLY A 35 3.83 11.02 -0.04
CA GLY A 35 3.41 9.94 0.86
C GLY A 35 4.19 8.62 0.74
N TRP A 36 4.87 8.38 -0.38
CA TRP A 36 5.76 7.24 -0.59
C TRP A 36 7.16 7.49 -0.03
N VAL A 37 7.66 6.56 0.79
CA VAL A 37 9.01 6.59 1.37
C VAL A 37 9.62 5.19 1.36
N MET A 38 10.93 5.08 1.61
CA MET A 38 11.54 3.78 1.88
C MET A 38 11.15 3.31 3.28
N SER A 39 10.68 2.07 3.40
CA SER A 39 10.37 1.46 4.69
C SER A 39 11.61 1.34 5.58
N SER A 40 11.39 1.36 6.89
CA SER A 40 12.44 1.24 7.90
C SER A 40 12.87 -0.22 8.15
N SER A 41 12.53 -1.12 7.23
CA SER A 41 12.85 -2.54 7.31
C SER A 41 14.33 -2.78 6.96
N MET A 42 14.88 -3.95 7.32
CA MET A 42 16.24 -4.32 6.91
C MET A 42 16.40 -4.46 5.40
N MET A 43 15.32 -4.71 4.68
CA MET A 43 15.26 -4.65 3.22
C MET A 43 14.30 -3.51 2.86
N PRO A 44 14.79 -2.27 2.77
CA PRO A 44 13.94 -1.13 2.47
C PRO A 44 13.25 -1.35 1.14
N ARG A 45 11.94 -1.10 1.12
CA ARG A 45 11.11 -1.03 -0.10
C ARG A 45 10.22 0.20 -0.05
N PRO A 46 9.78 0.72 -1.21
CA PRO A 46 8.79 1.78 -1.26
C PRO A 46 7.49 1.41 -0.55
N ILE A 47 7.06 2.28 0.36
CA ILE A 47 5.80 2.18 1.08
C ILE A 47 5.09 3.53 1.11
N HIS A 48 3.76 3.52 1.02
CA HIS A 48 2.95 4.70 1.25
C HIS A 48 2.59 4.80 2.73
N THR A 49 3.21 5.73 3.45
CA THR A 49 3.07 5.88 4.91
C THR A 49 1.63 6.04 5.36
N GLY A 50 0.83 6.90 4.70
CA GLY A 50 -0.58 7.11 5.00
C GLY A 50 -1.42 5.83 4.95
N ARG A 51 -1.31 5.05 3.86
CA ARG A 51 -2.03 3.78 3.70
C ARG A 51 -1.60 2.72 4.72
N LEU A 52 -0.30 2.63 5.03
CA LEU A 52 0.15 1.70 6.07
C LEU A 52 -0.34 2.09 7.46
N ARG A 53 -0.42 3.39 7.77
CA ARG A 53 -1.02 3.91 9.00
C ARG A 53 -2.52 3.61 9.08
N GLU A 54 -3.24 3.78 7.98
CA GLU A 54 -4.65 3.43 7.88
C GLU A 54 -4.86 1.92 8.09
N ALA A 55 -4.07 1.07 7.43
CA ALA A 55 -4.11 -0.37 7.62
C ALA A 55 -3.79 -0.80 9.07
N GLU A 56 -2.83 -0.14 9.72
CA GLU A 56 -2.52 -0.35 11.13
C GLU A 56 -3.72 -0.05 12.05
N GLN A 57 -4.43 1.05 11.78
CA GLN A 57 -5.64 1.42 12.52
C GLN A 57 -6.77 0.41 12.30
N LEU A 58 -6.95 -0.08 11.07
CA LEU A 58 -7.93 -1.13 10.76
C LEU A 58 -7.62 -2.42 11.52
N TYR A 59 -6.36 -2.86 11.56
CA TYR A 59 -5.99 -3.99 12.41
C TYR A 59 -6.25 -3.73 13.89
N ALA A 60 -5.97 -2.54 14.39
CA ALA A 60 -6.28 -2.18 15.78
C ALA A 60 -7.79 -2.26 16.08
N GLN A 61 -8.64 -1.83 15.13
CA GLN A 61 -10.09 -1.96 15.23
C GLN A 61 -10.54 -3.43 15.20
N ALA A 62 -10.02 -4.24 14.28
CA ALA A 62 -10.31 -5.68 14.20
C ALA A 62 -9.96 -6.39 15.52
N LEU A 63 -8.78 -6.10 16.08
CA LEU A 63 -8.30 -6.65 17.34
C LEU A 63 -9.12 -6.20 18.57
N ALA A 64 -9.70 -5.00 18.53
CA ALA A 64 -10.62 -4.53 19.57
C ALA A 64 -11.95 -5.28 19.56
N VAL A 65 -12.39 -5.76 18.38
CA VAL A 65 -13.61 -6.58 18.23
C VAL A 65 -13.33 -8.04 18.59
N TYR A 66 -12.23 -8.60 18.09
CA TYR A 66 -11.83 -9.99 18.30
C TYR A 66 -10.30 -10.12 18.34
N PRO A 67 -9.69 -10.35 19.52
CA PRO A 67 -8.25 -10.56 19.65
C PRO A 67 -7.81 -11.86 18.93
N GLN A 68 -6.86 -11.74 18.01
CA GLN A 68 -6.29 -12.88 17.27
C GLN A 68 -4.81 -12.66 16.98
N GLY A 69 -3.97 -13.67 17.25
CA GLY A 69 -2.52 -13.54 17.14
C GLY A 69 -2.03 -13.29 15.71
N PHE A 70 -2.70 -13.86 14.69
CA PHE A 70 -2.34 -13.62 13.29
C PHE A 70 -2.45 -12.12 12.93
N TRP A 71 -3.54 -11.45 13.31
CA TRP A 71 -3.70 -10.00 13.05
C TRP A 71 -2.74 -9.14 13.89
N MET A 72 -2.42 -9.56 15.12
CA MET A 72 -1.37 -8.89 15.91
C MET A 72 -0.01 -8.96 15.21
N TYR A 73 0.31 -10.12 14.62
CA TYR A 73 1.52 -10.31 13.82
C TYR A 73 1.53 -9.43 12.56
N GLN A 74 0.43 -9.40 11.79
CA GLN A 74 0.34 -8.54 10.60
C GLN A 74 0.49 -7.05 10.95
N ARG A 75 -0.18 -6.60 12.01
CA ARG A 75 -0.04 -5.23 12.54
C ARG A 75 1.41 -4.93 12.93
N ALA A 76 2.09 -5.86 13.59
CA ALA A 76 3.49 -5.70 14.00
C ALA A 76 4.43 -5.51 12.80
N LEU A 77 4.21 -6.26 11.71
CA LEU A 77 4.97 -6.10 10.47
C LEU A 77 4.78 -4.71 9.84
N LEU A 78 3.54 -4.19 9.81
CA LEU A 78 3.28 -2.83 9.30
C LEU A 78 3.98 -1.76 10.14
N LEU A 79 3.92 -1.89 11.48
CA LEU A 79 4.59 -0.97 12.39
C LEU A 79 6.12 -1.01 12.22
N MET A 80 6.69 -2.19 11.98
CA MET A 80 8.12 -2.33 11.66
C MET A 80 8.47 -1.65 10.33
N GLU A 81 7.65 -1.80 9.29
CA GLU A 81 7.85 -1.11 8.00
C GLU A 81 7.77 0.42 8.14
N LEU A 82 6.86 0.90 8.99
CA LEU A 82 6.71 2.32 9.33
C LEU A 82 7.83 2.88 10.23
N GLY A 83 8.68 2.03 10.81
CA GLY A 83 9.74 2.42 11.74
C GLY A 83 9.30 2.60 13.20
N ASP A 84 8.05 2.25 13.52
CA ASP A 84 7.51 2.32 14.88
C ASP A 84 7.88 1.05 15.67
N PHE A 85 9.17 0.87 15.91
CA PHE A 85 9.71 -0.37 16.49
C PHE A 85 9.18 -0.69 17.89
N ASP A 86 8.92 0.32 18.72
CA ASP A 86 8.30 0.12 20.05
C ASP A 86 6.92 -0.52 19.94
N ALA A 87 6.07 0.02 19.05
CA ALA A 87 4.72 -0.50 18.83
C ALA A 87 4.76 -1.87 18.12
N ALA A 88 5.73 -2.08 17.23
CA ALA A 88 5.94 -3.37 16.58
C ALA A 88 6.32 -4.46 17.60
N ILE A 89 7.29 -4.18 18.49
CA ILE A 89 7.70 -5.07 19.57
C ILE A 89 6.52 -5.43 20.47
N GLY A 90 5.75 -4.42 20.92
CA GLY A 90 4.57 -4.66 21.74
C GLY A 90 3.51 -5.53 21.04
N SER A 91 3.34 -5.37 19.72
CA SER A 91 2.40 -6.18 18.93
C SER A 91 2.87 -7.62 18.74
N PHE A 92 4.18 -7.85 18.54
CA PHE A 92 4.76 -9.20 18.50
C PHE A 92 4.67 -9.90 19.86
N GLU A 93 4.95 -9.20 20.96
CA GLU A 93 4.82 -9.76 22.30
C GLU A 93 3.35 -10.09 22.64
N ALA A 94 2.41 -9.26 22.21
CA ALA A 94 0.98 -9.55 22.32
C ALA A 94 0.57 -10.78 21.49
N CYS A 95 1.07 -10.91 20.26
CA CYS A 95 0.88 -12.09 19.41
C CYS A 95 1.35 -13.38 20.13
N ALA A 96 2.55 -13.35 20.72
CA ALA A 96 3.08 -14.47 21.49
C ALA A 96 2.23 -14.81 22.71
N ALA A 97 1.77 -13.78 23.43
CA ALA A 97 0.95 -13.95 24.64
C ALA A 97 -0.45 -14.50 24.32
N GLN A 98 -1.02 -14.17 23.16
CA GLN A 98 -2.29 -14.69 22.70
C GLN A 98 -2.24 -16.22 22.51
N GLY A 99 -1.10 -16.74 22.03
CA GLY A 99 -0.81 -18.18 22.01
C GLY A 99 -1.55 -18.98 20.93
N ASP A 100 -2.22 -18.33 19.98
CA ASP A 100 -3.01 -18.95 18.91
C ASP A 100 -2.33 -18.91 17.52
N TYR A 101 -1.15 -18.28 17.40
CA TYR A 101 -0.44 -18.14 16.12
C TYR A 101 1.06 -18.49 16.20
N LEU A 102 1.88 -17.63 16.83
CA LEU A 102 3.33 -17.84 16.96
C LEU A 102 3.76 -17.71 18.42
N SER A 103 4.73 -18.51 18.84
CA SER A 103 5.32 -18.42 20.17
C SER A 103 6.37 -17.31 20.28
N LEU A 104 6.69 -16.92 21.51
CA LEU A 104 7.77 -15.95 21.77
C LEU A 104 9.13 -16.40 21.22
N ALA A 105 9.38 -17.72 21.19
CA ALA A 105 10.63 -18.29 20.67
C ALA A 105 10.74 -18.12 19.15
N GLU A 106 9.63 -18.32 18.43
CA GLU A 106 9.55 -18.13 16.97
C GLU A 106 9.66 -16.65 16.58
N LEU A 107 9.17 -15.75 17.44
CA LEU A 107 9.26 -14.31 17.23
C LEU A 107 10.58 -13.68 17.69
N GLN A 108 11.47 -14.41 18.37
CA GLN A 108 12.76 -13.85 18.83
C GLN A 108 13.60 -13.22 17.72
N PRO A 109 13.72 -13.80 16.50
CA PRO A 109 14.52 -13.19 15.44
C PRO A 109 14.00 -11.81 15.02
N VAL A 110 12.69 -11.66 14.84
CA VAL A 110 12.09 -10.38 14.40
C VAL A 110 12.06 -9.35 15.53
N LEU A 111 11.84 -9.78 16.78
CA LEU A 111 11.95 -8.92 17.96
C LEU A 111 13.36 -8.37 18.14
N TRP A 112 14.37 -9.22 17.95
CA TRP A 112 15.76 -8.79 17.98
C TRP A 112 16.07 -7.78 16.87
N GLN A 113 15.58 -8.02 15.65
CA GLN A 113 15.70 -7.07 14.54
C GLN A 113 15.08 -5.70 14.89
N CYS A 114 13.85 -5.68 15.43
CA CYS A 114 13.21 -4.42 15.83
C CYS A 114 14.04 -3.66 16.85
N ARG A 115 14.61 -4.36 17.85
CA ARG A 115 15.46 -3.75 18.89
C ARG A 115 16.76 -3.16 18.33
N LEU A 116 17.36 -3.80 17.34
CA LEU A 116 18.55 -3.24 16.67
C LEU A 116 18.21 -1.98 15.89
N LEU A 117 17.14 -2.02 15.09
CA LEU A 117 16.71 -0.88 14.30
C LEU A 117 16.27 0.30 15.18
N GLN A 118 15.63 0.02 16.32
CA GLN A 118 15.32 1.00 17.36
C GLN A 118 16.57 1.72 17.89
N GLN A 119 17.70 1.03 17.98
CA GLN A 119 18.98 1.60 18.42
C GLN A 119 19.76 2.29 17.29
N GLY A 120 19.17 2.39 16.09
CA GLY A 120 19.83 2.92 14.90
C GLY A 120 20.95 2.02 14.38
N GLN A 121 21.00 0.74 14.79
CA GLN A 121 22.03 -0.22 14.42
C GLN A 121 21.68 -1.02 13.15
N GLY A 122 20.92 -0.42 12.24
CA GLY A 122 20.55 -1.01 10.94
C GLY A 122 21.62 -0.81 9.86
N PRO A 123 21.43 -1.43 8.68
CA PRO A 123 22.25 -1.13 7.51
C PRO A 123 22.12 0.36 7.13
N LYS A 124 23.25 0.97 6.75
CA LYS A 124 23.31 2.42 6.42
C LYS A 124 22.90 2.71 4.98
N SER A 125 22.92 1.71 4.11
CA SER A 125 22.54 1.76 2.71
C SER A 125 22.05 0.39 2.22
N GLU A 126 21.40 0.37 1.06
CA GLU A 126 20.98 -0.86 0.38
C GLU A 126 22.19 -1.75 0.05
N ASP A 127 23.28 -1.16 -0.45
CA ASP A 127 24.54 -1.85 -0.74
C ASP A 127 25.17 -2.49 0.52
N ASP A 128 25.02 -1.85 1.69
CA ASP A 128 25.54 -2.33 2.97
C ASP A 128 24.67 -3.44 3.58
N THR A 129 23.45 -3.67 3.07
CA THR A 129 22.47 -4.57 3.69
C THR A 129 22.95 -6.01 3.71
N LEU A 130 23.50 -6.49 2.59
CA LEU A 130 24.04 -7.84 2.46
C LEU A 130 25.25 -8.05 3.36
N ASP A 131 26.16 -7.09 3.43
CA ASP A 131 27.36 -7.18 4.25
C ASP A 131 27.05 -7.05 5.75
N TRP A 132 26.09 -6.20 6.10
CA TRP A 132 25.56 -6.10 7.45
C TRP A 132 24.87 -7.41 7.88
N LEU A 133 24.01 -8.00 7.05
CA LEU A 133 23.36 -9.29 7.31
C LEU A 133 24.38 -10.41 7.47
N LYS A 134 25.41 -10.47 6.61
CA LYS A 134 26.54 -11.40 6.74
C LYS A 134 27.29 -11.19 8.07
N GLN A 135 27.58 -9.95 8.45
CA GLN A 135 28.28 -9.63 9.68
C GLN A 135 27.47 -10.06 10.91
N GLN A 136 26.16 -9.84 10.92
CA GLN A 136 25.27 -10.30 11.99
C GLN A 136 25.17 -11.82 12.05
N MET A 137 25.05 -12.48 10.89
CA MET A 137 25.05 -13.94 10.80
C MET A 137 26.38 -14.52 11.31
N MET A 138 27.51 -13.90 10.96
CA MET A 138 28.83 -14.28 11.46
C MET A 138 29.00 -14.03 12.95
N GLN A 139 28.52 -12.90 13.50
CA GLN A 139 28.56 -12.65 14.95
C GLN A 139 27.73 -13.69 15.72
N ARG A 140 26.54 -14.03 15.21
CA ARG A 140 25.69 -15.06 15.80
C ARG A 140 26.34 -16.44 15.70
N MET A 141 26.91 -16.80 14.55
CA MET A 141 27.63 -18.07 14.39
C MET A 141 28.90 -18.14 15.23
N ALA A 142 29.66 -17.05 15.38
CA ALA A 142 30.86 -16.98 16.21
C ALA A 142 30.55 -17.18 17.70
N GLN A 143 29.35 -16.79 18.16
CA GLN A 143 28.88 -17.10 19.51
C GLN A 143 28.64 -18.61 19.71
N PHE A 144 28.35 -19.38 18.65
CA PHE A 144 28.09 -20.82 18.71
C PHE A 144 29.27 -21.70 18.25
N ASN A 145 30.14 -21.23 17.34
CA ASN A 145 31.31 -21.96 16.86
C ASN A 145 32.38 -21.00 16.23
N PRO A 146 33.44 -20.62 16.95
CA PRO A 146 34.41 -19.60 16.53
C PRO A 146 35.26 -19.94 15.29
N GLY A 147 35.35 -21.21 14.90
CA GLY A 147 36.24 -21.66 13.81
C GLY A 147 35.65 -21.54 12.39
N LEU A 148 34.34 -21.33 12.25
CA LEU A 148 33.64 -21.37 10.95
C LEU A 148 33.70 -20.02 10.19
N SER A 149 33.98 -18.91 10.87
CA SER A 149 33.90 -17.55 10.30
C SER A 149 35.02 -17.27 9.29
N SER A 150 36.24 -17.76 9.55
CA SER A 150 37.42 -17.47 8.71
C SER A 150 37.38 -18.13 7.33
N GLU A 151 36.71 -19.28 7.20
CA GLU A 151 36.61 -20.00 5.93
C GLU A 151 35.54 -19.38 5.01
N MET A 152 34.45 -18.86 5.58
CA MET A 152 33.39 -18.21 4.80
C MET A 152 33.77 -16.80 4.34
N GLU A 153 34.53 -16.04 5.16
CA GLU A 153 35.08 -14.73 4.74
C GLU A 153 35.91 -14.83 3.45
N GLN A 154 36.67 -15.92 3.31
CA GLN A 154 37.47 -16.18 2.10
C GLN A 154 36.61 -16.51 0.88
N ALA A 155 35.50 -17.23 1.08
CA ALA A 155 34.57 -17.59 -0.01
C ALA A 155 33.79 -16.37 -0.53
N PHE A 156 33.34 -15.47 0.34
CA PHE A 156 32.61 -14.26 -0.06
C PHE A 156 33.50 -13.23 -0.77
N ALA A 157 34.75 -13.06 -0.33
CA ALA A 157 35.72 -12.19 -1.01
C ALA A 157 36.02 -12.63 -2.45
N MET A 158 35.82 -13.91 -2.77
CA MET A 158 36.03 -14.46 -4.11
C MET A 158 34.85 -14.18 -5.06
N ALA A 159 33.62 -14.15 -4.54
CA ALA A 159 32.41 -13.87 -5.33
C ALA A 159 32.28 -12.40 -5.76
N ALA A 160 32.69 -11.46 -4.90
CA ALA A 160 32.66 -10.02 -5.19
C ALA A 160 33.60 -9.59 -6.34
N ARG A 161 34.58 -10.43 -6.71
CA ARG A 161 35.52 -10.16 -7.81
C ARG A 161 34.95 -10.43 -9.20
N LEU A 162 33.74 -11.01 -9.32
CA LEU A 162 33.21 -11.54 -10.58
C LEU A 162 32.05 -10.75 -11.20
N GLY A 163 31.57 -9.66 -10.58
CA GLY A 163 30.39 -8.94 -11.07
C GLY A 163 30.52 -7.43 -11.02
N ALA A 164 30.98 -6.80 -12.10
CA ALA A 164 30.77 -5.38 -12.39
C ALA A 164 30.91 -5.13 -13.91
N ALA A 165 29.81 -4.80 -14.60
CA ALA A 165 29.81 -4.26 -15.96
C ALA A 165 28.52 -3.45 -16.25
N ASP A 166 28.73 -2.14 -16.40
CA ASP A 166 28.15 -1.16 -17.34
C ASP A 166 26.63 -1.03 -17.63
N GLY A 167 26.18 0.23 -17.73
CA GLY A 167 25.14 0.60 -18.72
C GLY A 167 24.27 1.82 -18.41
N ASP A 168 24.79 3.01 -18.69
CA ASP A 168 24.11 4.32 -18.67
C ASP A 168 23.11 4.51 -19.83
N GLY A 169 22.01 5.23 -19.56
CA GLY A 169 21.59 6.37 -20.39
C GLY A 169 20.46 6.18 -21.39
N THR A 170 19.35 6.92 -21.20
CA THR A 170 18.70 7.64 -22.31
C THR A 170 17.76 8.75 -21.80
N CYS A 171 17.81 9.89 -22.50
CA CYS A 171 17.05 11.12 -22.24
C CYS A 171 16.25 11.52 -23.49
N CYS A 172 15.05 12.07 -23.26
CA CYS A 172 14.26 13.01 -24.07
C CYS A 172 13.78 12.51 -25.46
N ASP A 173 12.67 12.95 -26.06
CA ASP A 173 12.02 14.26 -26.12
C ASP A 173 10.50 14.06 -26.37
N GLU A 174 9.67 15.05 -26.00
CA GLU A 174 8.44 15.32 -26.75
C GLU A 174 8.06 16.81 -26.62
N GLN A 175 7.98 17.50 -27.76
CA GLN A 175 7.41 18.84 -27.89
C GLN A 175 6.27 18.84 -28.91
N ASP A 176 5.27 19.65 -28.53
CA ASP A 176 4.44 20.53 -29.37
C ASP A 176 3.02 20.06 -29.71
N ASN A 177 2.01 20.68 -29.08
CA ASN A 177 0.90 21.28 -29.82
C ASN A 177 0.08 22.30 -28.99
N ALA A 178 0.19 23.58 -29.34
CA ALA A 178 -0.52 24.70 -28.74
C ALA A 178 -1.96 24.84 -29.28
N ALA A 179 -2.88 24.18 -28.58
CA ALA A 179 -4.30 24.57 -28.40
C ALA A 179 -4.99 23.71 -27.31
N ARG A 180 -4.23 22.83 -26.65
CA ARG A 180 -4.70 21.91 -25.62
C ARG A 180 -4.37 22.50 -24.25
N ARG A 181 -5.13 22.12 -23.23
CA ARG A 181 -4.71 22.35 -21.85
C ARG A 181 -3.29 21.81 -21.68
N ALA A 182 -2.49 22.49 -20.86
CA ALA A 182 -1.12 22.04 -20.61
C ALA A 182 -1.15 20.56 -20.22
N PRO A 183 -0.28 19.70 -20.80
CA PRO A 183 -0.21 18.30 -20.41
C PRO A 183 -0.06 18.18 -18.89
N LEU A 184 -0.74 17.21 -18.31
CA LEU A 184 -0.58 16.92 -16.89
C LEU A 184 0.89 16.56 -16.62
N SER A 185 1.49 17.18 -15.62
CA SER A 185 2.78 16.70 -15.12
C SER A 185 2.66 15.27 -14.59
N GLU A 186 3.75 14.51 -14.55
CA GLU A 186 3.76 13.15 -14.01
C GLU A 186 3.19 13.10 -12.59
N ALA A 187 3.54 14.09 -11.75
CA ALA A 187 3.03 14.22 -10.40
C ALA A 187 1.51 14.49 -10.34
N GLN A 188 0.97 15.32 -11.25
CA GLN A 188 -0.47 15.57 -11.32
C GLN A 188 -1.24 14.34 -11.82
N SER A 189 -0.72 13.70 -12.87
CA SER A 189 -1.28 12.47 -13.42
C SER A 189 -1.40 11.39 -12.33
N ARG A 190 -0.34 11.21 -11.55
CA ARG A 190 -0.31 10.29 -10.41
C ARG A 190 -1.35 10.63 -9.34
N ARG A 191 -1.41 11.88 -8.88
CA ARG A 191 -2.40 12.32 -7.88
C ARG A 191 -3.85 12.09 -8.35
N ILE A 192 -4.10 12.29 -9.64
CA ILE A 192 -5.41 12.05 -10.27
C ILE A 192 -5.74 10.55 -10.27
N CYS A 193 -4.80 9.70 -10.69
CA CYS A 193 -4.96 8.25 -10.62
C CYS A 193 -5.19 7.76 -9.17
N GLU A 194 -4.39 8.24 -8.22
CA GLU A 194 -4.52 7.88 -6.80
C GLU A 194 -5.90 8.28 -6.25
N CYS A 195 -6.40 9.48 -6.58
CA CYS A 195 -7.74 9.91 -6.20
C CYS A 195 -8.83 9.00 -6.79
N ALA A 196 -8.70 8.63 -8.06
CA ALA A 196 -9.66 7.77 -8.76
C ALA A 196 -9.66 6.33 -8.20
N GLU A 197 -8.48 5.77 -7.95
CA GLU A 197 -8.33 4.45 -7.33
C GLU A 197 -8.82 4.44 -5.88
N ASP A 198 -8.59 5.51 -5.11
CA ASP A 198 -9.08 5.62 -3.74
C ASP A 198 -10.60 5.62 -3.66
N PHE A 199 -11.26 6.28 -4.60
CA PHE A 199 -12.71 6.24 -4.70
C PHE A 199 -13.22 4.85 -5.05
N ALA A 200 -12.66 4.23 -6.09
CA ALA A 200 -13.06 2.89 -6.52
C ALA A 200 -12.83 1.86 -5.40
N TRP A 201 -11.72 1.94 -4.67
CA TRP A 201 -11.50 1.08 -3.52
C TRP A 201 -12.45 1.36 -2.36
N ALA A 202 -12.85 2.61 -2.11
CA ALA A 202 -13.85 2.92 -1.10
C ALA A 202 -15.19 2.21 -1.42
N LEU A 203 -15.56 2.14 -2.71
CA LEU A 203 -16.72 1.35 -3.16
C LEU A 203 -16.51 -0.15 -2.92
N VAL A 204 -15.35 -0.69 -3.32
CA VAL A 204 -14.99 -2.12 -3.16
C VAL A 204 -14.94 -2.57 -1.70
N ASP A 205 -14.45 -1.72 -0.82
CA ASP A 205 -14.36 -1.97 0.62
C ASP A 205 -15.71 -1.76 1.34
N GLY A 206 -16.75 -1.32 0.63
CA GLY A 206 -18.08 -1.03 1.19
C GLY A 206 -18.13 0.24 2.04
N ASP A 207 -17.10 1.08 1.99
CA ASP A 207 -17.04 2.38 2.65
C ASP A 207 -17.68 3.46 1.77
N TYR A 208 -18.98 3.30 1.52
CA TYR A 208 -19.75 4.22 0.69
C TYR A 208 -19.83 5.62 1.28
N ALA A 209 -19.66 5.77 2.60
CA ALA A 209 -19.60 7.07 3.25
C ALA A 209 -18.32 7.84 2.86
N ARG A 210 -17.16 7.16 2.86
CA ARG A 210 -15.92 7.73 2.34
C ARG A 210 -16.02 8.02 0.85
N ALA A 211 -16.53 7.08 0.04
CA ALA A 211 -16.71 7.28 -1.39
C ALA A 211 -17.58 8.54 -1.66
N TYR A 212 -18.70 8.67 -0.95
CA TYR A 212 -19.58 9.83 -1.04
C TYR A 212 -18.88 11.14 -0.63
N ALA A 213 -18.05 11.12 0.42
CA ALA A 213 -17.28 12.29 0.86
C ALA A 213 -16.22 12.76 -0.16
N MET A 214 -15.85 11.91 -1.13
CA MET A 214 -14.94 12.25 -2.23
C MET A 214 -15.64 12.91 -3.42
N LEU A 215 -16.97 12.95 -3.43
CA LEU A 215 -17.75 13.62 -4.48
C LEU A 215 -17.74 15.14 -4.31
N MET A 216 -17.88 15.86 -5.42
CA MET A 216 -18.16 17.31 -5.41
C MET A 216 -19.54 17.58 -4.76
N PRO A 217 -19.74 18.72 -4.08
CA PRO A 217 -21.02 19.06 -3.46
C PRO A 217 -22.21 18.97 -4.42
N GLU A 218 -22.03 19.36 -5.68
CA GLU A 218 -23.07 19.31 -6.70
C GLU A 218 -23.52 17.86 -6.98
N LEU A 219 -22.57 16.92 -7.06
CA LEU A 219 -22.89 15.50 -7.24
C LEU A 219 -23.44 14.89 -5.95
N GLN A 220 -23.01 15.37 -4.77
CA GLN A 220 -23.58 14.98 -3.47
C GLN A 220 -25.06 15.38 -3.35
N ASP A 221 -25.50 16.45 -3.99
CA ASP A 221 -26.91 16.86 -4.04
C ASP A 221 -27.75 15.98 -4.99
N GLU A 222 -27.11 15.32 -5.97
CA GLU A 222 -27.76 14.50 -7.00
C GLU A 222 -27.77 13.00 -6.68
N THR A 223 -26.89 12.53 -5.79
CA THR A 223 -26.79 11.13 -5.38
C THR A 223 -26.81 10.98 -3.86
N THR A 224 -26.95 9.75 -3.37
CA THR A 224 -26.82 9.44 -1.95
C THR A 224 -25.84 8.30 -1.73
N VAL A 225 -25.39 8.13 -0.49
CA VAL A 225 -24.59 6.97 -0.07
C VAL A 225 -25.27 5.64 -0.46
N ASN A 226 -26.60 5.58 -0.33
CA ASN A 226 -27.38 4.39 -0.66
C ASN A 226 -27.50 4.16 -2.17
N ASP A 227 -27.52 5.22 -2.97
CA ASP A 227 -27.51 5.12 -4.43
C ASP A 227 -26.15 4.63 -4.92
N LEU A 228 -25.05 5.18 -4.38
CA LEU A 228 -23.69 4.68 -4.67
C LEU A 228 -23.53 3.19 -4.35
N GLN A 229 -24.03 2.77 -3.18
CA GLN A 229 -24.03 1.37 -2.80
C GLN A 229 -24.79 0.52 -3.80
N LYS A 230 -26.05 0.90 -4.07
CA LYS A 230 -26.95 0.13 -4.93
C LYS A 230 -26.40 0.00 -6.35
N ASP A 231 -25.87 1.07 -6.92
CA ASP A 231 -25.37 1.07 -8.29
C ASP A 231 -24.06 0.26 -8.39
N TYR A 232 -23.15 0.40 -7.44
CA TYR A 232 -21.95 -0.43 -7.38
C TYR A 232 -22.28 -1.92 -7.21
N GLU A 233 -23.14 -2.27 -6.25
CA GLU A 233 -23.55 -3.66 -6.01
C GLU A 233 -24.29 -4.25 -7.22
N ALA A 234 -25.07 -3.45 -7.95
CA ALA A 234 -25.70 -3.89 -9.19
C ALA A 234 -24.64 -4.19 -10.26
N MET A 235 -23.62 -3.33 -10.41
CA MET A 235 -22.54 -3.49 -11.38
C MET A 235 -21.75 -4.78 -11.12
N VAL A 236 -21.43 -5.09 -9.87
CA VAL A 236 -20.65 -6.28 -9.51
C VAL A 236 -21.51 -7.48 -9.08
N SER A 237 -22.83 -7.44 -9.29
CA SER A 237 -23.78 -8.44 -8.75
C SER A 237 -23.54 -9.89 -9.20
N TYR A 238 -22.85 -10.06 -10.33
CA TYR A 238 -22.55 -11.36 -10.93
C TYR A 238 -21.13 -11.85 -10.60
N THR A 239 -20.40 -11.14 -9.75
CA THR A 239 -19.07 -11.58 -9.29
C THR A 239 -19.19 -12.72 -8.30
N GLU A 240 -18.48 -13.82 -8.57
CA GLU A 240 -18.35 -14.98 -7.70
C GLU A 240 -17.06 -14.91 -6.87
N THR A 241 -16.04 -14.19 -7.35
CA THR A 241 -14.77 -14.01 -6.64
C THR A 241 -14.59 -12.58 -6.11
N PRO A 242 -13.88 -12.37 -4.99
CA PRO A 242 -13.67 -11.02 -4.48
C PRO A 242 -12.89 -10.15 -5.47
N ILE A 243 -13.30 -8.89 -5.62
CA ILE A 243 -12.48 -7.87 -6.29
C ILE A 243 -11.11 -7.82 -5.60
N ASN A 244 -10.06 -8.00 -6.39
CA ASN A 244 -8.68 -8.08 -5.90
C ASN A 244 -7.76 -7.07 -6.58
N ARG A 245 -8.26 -6.35 -7.60
CA ARG A 245 -7.50 -5.34 -8.33
C ARG A 245 -8.39 -4.16 -8.73
N VAL A 246 -7.85 -2.97 -8.55
CA VAL A 246 -8.38 -1.72 -9.07
C VAL A 246 -7.22 -0.99 -9.71
N HIS A 247 -7.43 -0.42 -10.89
CA HIS A 247 -6.38 0.30 -11.60
C HIS A 247 -6.93 1.47 -12.40
N ALA A 248 -6.46 2.68 -12.10
CA ALA A 248 -6.75 3.84 -12.93
C ALA A 248 -5.87 3.82 -14.18
N LEU A 249 -6.50 3.95 -15.34
CA LEU A 249 -5.81 4.18 -16.59
C LEU A 249 -5.26 5.62 -16.63
N PRO A 250 -4.27 5.91 -17.51
CA PRO A 250 -3.73 7.25 -17.65
C PRO A 250 -4.84 8.31 -17.86
N PRO A 251 -4.82 9.42 -17.10
CA PRO A 251 -5.86 10.44 -17.14
C PRO A 251 -5.82 11.21 -18.46
N HIS A 252 -7.00 11.51 -19.00
CA HIS A 252 -7.16 12.30 -20.21
C HIS A 252 -7.57 13.74 -19.86
N ASN A 253 -6.76 14.73 -20.24
CA ASN A 253 -7.03 16.16 -19.98
C ASN A 253 -7.24 16.99 -21.25
N ASP A 254 -7.40 16.31 -22.39
CA ASP A 254 -7.53 16.90 -23.72
C ASP A 254 -8.86 16.57 -24.41
N LEU A 255 -9.87 16.18 -23.62
CA LEU A 255 -11.22 15.95 -24.13
C LEU A 255 -11.90 17.26 -24.58
N PRO A 256 -12.72 17.21 -25.65
CA PRO A 256 -13.54 18.36 -26.05
C PRO A 256 -14.55 18.70 -24.95
N ASP A 257 -14.84 19.99 -24.77
CA ASP A 257 -15.89 20.50 -23.87
C ASP A 257 -15.71 20.24 -22.36
N MET A 258 -14.48 20.00 -21.89
CA MET A 258 -14.20 19.87 -20.45
C MET A 258 -14.51 21.18 -19.68
N PRO A 259 -15.33 21.13 -18.61
CA PRO A 259 -15.55 22.27 -17.71
C PRO A 259 -14.24 22.82 -17.14
N ALA A 260 -14.19 24.12 -16.85
CA ALA A 260 -12.97 24.76 -16.34
C ALA A 260 -12.47 24.15 -15.00
N THR A 261 -13.37 23.56 -14.22
CA THR A 261 -13.11 22.92 -12.92
C THR A 261 -12.65 21.46 -13.03
N MET A 262 -12.97 20.79 -14.14
CA MET A 262 -12.56 19.42 -14.42
C MET A 262 -11.09 19.42 -14.81
N LEU A 263 -10.24 18.63 -14.16
CA LEU A 263 -8.82 18.47 -14.51
C LEU A 263 -8.61 17.39 -15.55
N ALA A 264 -9.28 16.26 -15.38
CA ALA A 264 -9.11 15.08 -16.22
C ALA A 264 -10.32 14.16 -16.14
N TRP A 265 -10.48 13.37 -17.19
CA TRP A 265 -11.32 12.19 -17.22
C TRP A 265 -10.45 10.96 -16.96
N VAL A 266 -10.95 10.04 -16.14
CA VAL A 266 -10.22 8.82 -15.75
C VAL A 266 -11.14 7.63 -15.86
N MET A 267 -10.68 6.57 -16.52
CA MET A 267 -11.30 5.26 -16.43
C MET A 267 -10.58 4.43 -15.38
N VAL A 268 -11.33 3.77 -14.50
CA VAL A 268 -10.78 2.89 -13.46
C VAL A 268 -11.30 1.49 -13.72
N SER A 269 -10.41 0.52 -13.91
CA SER A 269 -10.77 -0.89 -13.95
C SER A 269 -10.99 -1.43 -12.53
N ILE A 270 -12.00 -2.28 -12.37
CA ILE A 270 -12.33 -2.99 -11.14
C ILE A 270 -12.43 -4.47 -11.51
N ASP A 271 -11.43 -5.23 -11.10
CA ASP A 271 -11.19 -6.59 -11.58
C ASP A 271 -11.21 -7.60 -10.42
N SER A 272 -11.78 -8.76 -10.73
CA SER A 272 -11.63 -10.00 -9.97
C SER A 272 -11.05 -11.10 -10.88
N ASP A 273 -10.99 -12.34 -10.40
CA ASP A 273 -10.55 -13.47 -11.23
C ASP A 273 -11.60 -13.84 -12.30
N ASP A 274 -12.86 -13.42 -12.13
CA ASP A 274 -14.01 -13.81 -12.95
C ASP A 274 -14.71 -12.65 -13.65
N ILE A 275 -14.49 -11.41 -13.21
CA ILE A 275 -15.09 -10.21 -13.82
C ILE A 275 -14.03 -9.13 -14.06
N ALA A 276 -14.36 -8.25 -15.00
CA ALA A 276 -13.60 -7.04 -15.24
C ALA A 276 -14.60 -5.94 -15.57
N GLU A 277 -14.84 -5.05 -14.62
CA GLU A 277 -15.73 -3.89 -14.75
C GLU A 277 -14.93 -2.60 -14.78
N ALA A 278 -15.62 -1.49 -15.06
CA ALA A 278 -15.01 -0.17 -15.01
C ALA A 278 -15.98 0.89 -14.52
N ILE A 279 -15.43 1.97 -14.01
CA ILE A 279 -16.15 3.23 -13.80
C ILE A 279 -15.38 4.34 -14.52
N THR A 280 -16.10 5.37 -14.93
CA THR A 280 -15.51 6.58 -15.53
C THR A 280 -15.76 7.76 -14.59
N LEU A 281 -14.74 8.58 -14.40
CA LEU A 281 -14.73 9.65 -13.41
C LEU A 281 -14.26 10.97 -14.02
N ASP A 282 -15.00 12.03 -13.75
CA ASP A 282 -14.50 13.40 -13.95
C ASP A 282 -13.82 13.86 -12.66
N ILE A 283 -12.50 14.03 -12.70
CA ILE A 283 -11.72 14.49 -11.56
C ILE A 283 -11.63 16.01 -11.61
N CYS A 284 -12.18 16.67 -10.60
CA CYS A 284 -12.24 18.11 -10.44
C CYS A 284 -11.32 18.59 -9.31
N GLN A 285 -10.83 19.83 -9.44
CA GLN A 285 -10.09 20.52 -8.38
C GLN A 285 -11.04 21.42 -7.59
N LEU A 286 -11.22 21.16 -6.29
CA LEU A 286 -12.06 21.99 -5.42
C LEU A 286 -11.31 23.22 -4.87
N ASP A 287 -10.08 23.00 -4.39
CA ASP A 287 -9.13 24.02 -3.92
C ASP A 287 -7.70 23.61 -4.31
N ALA A 288 -6.65 24.31 -3.87
CA ALA A 288 -5.27 24.04 -4.33
C ALA A 288 -4.79 22.59 -4.12
N ASP A 289 -5.31 21.89 -3.10
CA ASP A 289 -4.80 20.59 -2.68
C ASP A 289 -5.84 19.46 -2.75
N THR A 290 -7.13 19.80 -2.90
CA THR A 290 -8.22 18.84 -2.81
C THR A 290 -8.80 18.47 -4.17
N LEU A 291 -8.65 17.19 -4.53
CA LEU A 291 -9.33 16.56 -5.67
C LEU A 291 -10.68 15.96 -5.23
N ARG A 292 -11.66 16.03 -6.13
CA ARG A 292 -13.03 15.53 -5.94
C ARG A 292 -13.59 14.99 -7.25
N ILE A 293 -14.61 14.15 -7.16
CA ILE A 293 -15.30 13.57 -8.32
C ILE A 293 -16.47 14.46 -8.70
N GLY A 294 -16.42 15.06 -9.89
CA GLY A 294 -17.48 15.90 -10.43
C GLY A 294 -18.58 15.13 -11.14
N ALA A 295 -18.26 13.99 -11.75
CA ALA A 295 -19.19 13.10 -12.43
C ALA A 295 -18.71 11.65 -12.32
N LEU A 296 -19.66 10.71 -12.36
CA LEU A 296 -19.45 9.28 -12.25
C LEU A 296 -20.38 8.57 -13.24
N GLU A 297 -19.83 7.69 -14.07
CA GLU A 297 -20.61 6.74 -14.86
C GLU A 297 -20.20 5.30 -14.53
N TRP A 298 -21.20 4.42 -14.51
CA TRP A 298 -21.05 3.02 -14.16
C TRP A 298 -20.92 2.13 -15.39
N GLY A 299 -19.98 1.20 -15.34
CA GLY A 299 -19.74 0.23 -16.41
C GLY A 299 -18.75 0.72 -17.46
N ARG A 300 -18.49 -0.16 -18.43
CA ARG A 300 -17.64 0.13 -19.59
C ARG A 300 -18.42 0.99 -20.60
N PRO A 301 -17.85 2.08 -21.13
CA PRO A 301 -18.46 2.84 -22.22
C PRO A 301 -18.60 2.04 -23.52
#